data_AF-A0A7V9MUI6-F1
#
_entry.id   AF-A0A7V9MUI6-F1
#
_cell.length_a   1.000
_cell.length_b   1.000
_cell.length_c   1.000
_cell.angle_alpha   90.00
_cell.angle_beta   90.00
_cell.angle_gamma   90.00
#
_symmetry.space_group_name_H-M   'P 1'
#
loop_
_entity.id
_entity.type
_entity.pdbx_description
1 polymer ?
#
loop_
_entity_poly.entity_id
_entity_poly.type
_entity_poly.pdbx_seq_one_letter_code
_entity_poly.pdbx_strand_id
1 'polypeptide(L)'
;MRVIPAILQTIFAGFSLYWSLANWSGDLVETRLRARIVLASVIALNMIGSSLLLRVLAQDSIANYYGHVAFTAVNLAVLLFLLVFLSDESLAVPLKTKQALVRPLPSTSLPETDPATAKLLELLEHGHIHRRPSLTLKELADAMQLPEYRLRKLIHERLGYQNFNAFLHDYRIRDACRQLRDPAMTRVPILTIALSTGYQSINTFNRGFREIMGMPPSAYRSLGGEKARELSGKILPQSP
;
A
#
# COMPACT_ATOMS: atom_id res chain seq x y z
N MET A 1 35.97 32.54 12.72
CA MET A 1 34.74 32.38 11.91
C MET A 1 34.74 31.20 10.92
N ARG A 2 35.83 30.42 10.75
CA ARG A 2 35.91 29.33 9.75
C ARG A 2 35.27 27.98 10.16
N VAL A 3 34.88 27.80 11.42
CA VAL A 3 34.39 26.52 11.99
C VAL A 3 32.86 26.40 12.04
N ILE A 4 32.13 27.53 11.96
CA ILE A 4 30.67 27.56 12.04
C ILE A 4 30.01 26.72 10.92
N PRO A 5 30.47 26.77 9.66
CA PRO A 5 29.88 25.95 8.59
C PRO A 5 30.07 24.44 8.82
N ALA A 6 31.22 24.04 9.36
CA ALA A 6 31.53 22.64 9.63
C ALA A 6 30.67 22.06 10.76
N ILE A 7 30.38 22.86 11.79
CA ILE A 7 29.51 22.47 12.91
C ILE A 7 28.06 22.34 12.45
N LEU A 8 27.59 23.22 11.56
CA LEU A 8 26.25 23.14 11.01
C LEU A 8 26.05 21.88 10.17
N GLN A 9 27.08 21.49 9.40
CA GLN A 9 27.08 20.29 8.57
C GLN A 9 27.04 19.00 9.39
N THR A 10 27.78 18.91 10.49
CA THR A 10 27.75 17.73 11.37
C THR A 10 26.41 17.58 12.08
N ILE A 11 25.79 18.69 12.48
CA ILE A 11 24.44 18.68 13.07
C ILE A 11 23.41 18.18 12.05
N PHE A 12 23.48 18.63 10.80
CA PHE A 12 22.54 18.21 9.75
C PHE A 12 22.71 16.73 9.39
N ALA A 13 23.95 16.24 9.32
CA ALA A 13 24.24 14.82 9.11
C ALA A 13 23.72 13.95 10.26
N GLY A 14 23.89 14.40 11.50
CA GLY A 14 23.34 13.73 12.69
C GLY A 14 21.82 13.69 12.69
N PHE A 15 21.17 14.79 12.32
CA PHE A 15 19.71 14.86 12.22
C PHE A 15 19.15 13.93 11.13
N SER A 16 19.81 13.87 9.97
CA SER A 16 19.44 12.94 8.89
C SER A 16 19.61 11.48 9.32
N LEU A 17 20.68 11.15 10.06
CA LEU A 17 20.91 9.81 10.57
C LEU A 17 19.87 9.43 11.64
N TYR A 18 19.55 10.35 12.54
CA TYR A 18 18.53 10.17 13.56
C TYR A 18 17.14 9.97 12.93
N TRP A 19 16.76 10.78 11.95
CA TRP A 19 15.46 10.66 11.29
C TRP A 19 15.34 9.35 10.50
N SER A 20 16.44 8.89 9.91
CA SER A 20 16.53 7.58 9.23
C SER A 20 16.35 6.40 10.19
N LEU A 21 16.92 6.49 11.40
CA LEU A 21 16.84 5.43 12.42
C LEU A 21 15.54 5.47 13.24
N ALA A 22 14.98 6.65 13.50
CA ALA A 22 13.76 6.82 14.31
C ALA A 22 12.49 6.34 13.59
N ASN A 23 12.51 6.26 12.26
CA ASN A 23 11.34 5.86 11.45
C ASN A 23 11.39 4.38 10.99
N TRP A 24 12.11 3.53 11.72
CA TRP A 24 12.48 2.16 11.33
C TRP A 24 11.38 1.10 11.56
N SER A 25 10.39 1.37 12.41
CA SER A 25 9.45 0.34 12.90
C SER A 25 8.22 0.07 12.01
N GLY A 26 8.15 0.64 10.80
CA GLY A 26 6.93 0.54 9.96
C GLY A 26 7.14 0.16 8.48
N ASP A 27 8.37 0.03 8.00
CA ASP A 27 8.64 -0.02 6.56
C ASP A 27 8.88 -1.47 6.09
N LEU A 28 7.79 -2.19 5.79
CA LEU A 28 7.79 -3.57 5.26
C LEU A 28 8.31 -3.69 3.80
N VAL A 29 9.03 -2.69 3.30
CA VAL A 29 9.71 -2.74 1.99
C VAL A 29 11.16 -2.31 2.19
N GLU A 30 11.99 -3.27 2.62
CA GLU A 30 13.43 -3.10 2.88
C GLU A 30 14.18 -2.39 1.75
N THR A 31 13.67 -2.45 0.51
CA THR A 31 14.24 -1.80 -0.68
C THR A 31 14.21 -0.28 -0.62
N ARG A 32 13.20 0.34 -0.01
CA ARG A 32 13.05 1.82 0.01
C ARG A 32 13.95 2.46 1.06
N LEU A 33 14.04 1.84 2.23
CA LEU A 33 14.94 2.26 3.30
C LEU A 33 16.40 2.12 2.88
N ARG A 34 16.76 1.00 2.24
CA ARG A 34 18.12 0.80 1.70
C ARG A 34 18.47 1.84 0.64
N ALA A 35 17.55 2.20 -0.25
CA ALA A 35 17.79 3.24 -1.25
C ALA A 35 18.05 4.62 -0.63
N ARG A 36 17.26 5.01 0.39
CA ARG A 36 17.44 6.29 1.12
C ARG A 36 18.77 6.33 1.87
N ILE A 37 19.14 5.24 2.55
CA ILE A 37 20.40 5.13 3.30
C ILE A 37 21.59 5.16 2.35
N VAL A 38 21.55 4.41 1.24
CA VAL A 38 22.63 4.42 0.24
C VAL A 38 22.80 5.81 -0.38
N LEU A 39 21.72 6.49 -0.76
CA LEU A 39 21.77 7.86 -1.29
C LEU A 39 22.35 8.85 -0.28
N ALA A 40 21.88 8.82 0.97
CA ALA A 40 22.40 9.67 2.03
C ALA A 40 23.89 9.41 2.29
N SER A 41 24.32 8.14 2.22
CA SER A 41 25.72 7.73 2.42
C SER A 41 26.62 8.21 1.27
N VAL A 42 26.18 8.11 0.02
CA VAL A 42 26.90 8.59 -1.16
C VAL A 42 27.05 10.11 -1.13
N ILE A 43 26.00 10.84 -0.72
CA ILE A 43 26.03 12.30 -0.62
C ILE A 43 26.93 12.76 0.53
N ALA A 44 26.86 12.11 1.70
CA ALA A 44 27.77 12.38 2.80
C ALA A 44 29.23 12.16 2.39
N LEU A 45 29.51 11.07 1.67
CA LEU A 45 30.85 10.78 1.14
C LEU A 45 31.31 11.84 0.12
N ASN A 46 30.40 12.31 -0.75
CA ASN A 46 30.69 13.37 -1.70
C ASN A 46 30.95 14.73 -1.02
N MET A 47 30.22 15.06 0.05
CA MET A 47 30.46 16.25 0.88
C MET A 47 31.81 16.18 1.60
N ILE A 48 32.18 15.03 2.16
CA ILE A 48 33.47 14.83 2.83
C ILE A 48 34.61 14.92 1.80
N GLY A 49 34.45 14.22 0.66
CA GLY A 49 35.45 14.20 -0.42
C GLY A 49 35.69 15.58 -1.01
N SER A 50 34.63 16.34 -1.30
CA SER A 50 34.75 17.73 -1.75
C SER A 50 35.44 18.60 -0.70
N SER A 51 35.08 18.49 0.59
CA SER A 51 35.77 19.24 1.66
C SER A 51 37.27 18.92 1.75
N LEU A 52 37.65 17.66 1.55
CA LEU A 52 39.05 17.21 1.60
C LEU A 52 39.85 17.66 0.37
N LEU A 53 39.24 17.56 -0.82
CA LEU A 53 39.84 17.95 -2.09
C LEU A 53 40.33 19.40 -2.08
N LEU A 54 39.66 20.26 -1.31
CA LEU A 54 39.95 21.69 -1.26
C LEU A 54 41.04 22.04 -0.27
N ARG A 55 41.12 21.28 0.82
CA ARG A 55 42.28 21.35 1.71
C ARG A 55 43.56 20.94 0.98
N VAL A 56 43.44 20.11 -0.06
CA VAL A 56 44.56 19.62 -0.88
C VAL A 56 44.84 20.50 -2.11
N LEU A 57 43.82 20.97 -2.83
CA LEU A 57 43.97 21.67 -4.11
C LEU A 57 43.81 23.20 -4.04
N ALA A 58 43.19 23.74 -2.99
CA ALA A 58 42.77 25.13 -2.94
C ALA A 58 43.48 25.89 -1.81
N GLN A 59 44.71 26.33 -2.07
CA GLN A 59 45.37 27.36 -1.26
C GLN A 59 44.73 28.75 -1.53
N ASP A 60 44.11 29.30 -0.49
CA ASP A 60 43.91 30.74 -0.20
C ASP A 60 43.26 31.68 -1.25
N SER A 61 42.32 31.21 -2.07
CA SER A 61 41.47 32.10 -2.89
C SER A 61 40.02 32.19 -2.40
N ILE A 62 39.50 33.42 -2.27
CA ILE A 62 38.09 33.71 -1.92
C ILE A 62 37.12 33.10 -2.95
N ALA A 63 37.53 32.99 -4.22
CA ALA A 63 36.72 32.37 -5.27
C ALA A 63 36.42 30.89 -4.98
N ASN A 64 37.36 30.17 -4.37
CA ASN A 64 37.18 28.77 -4.00
C ASN A 64 36.10 28.65 -2.90
N TYR A 65 36.14 29.51 -1.88
CA TYR A 65 35.13 29.53 -0.81
C TYR A 65 33.69 29.64 -1.36
N TYR A 66 33.43 30.58 -2.27
CA TYR A 66 32.10 30.73 -2.87
C TYR A 66 31.71 29.54 -3.75
N GLY A 67 32.66 28.96 -4.49
CA GLY A 67 32.43 27.73 -5.24
C GLY A 67 31.96 26.56 -4.36
N HIS A 68 32.44 26.48 -3.12
CA HIS A 68 32.04 25.41 -2.18
C HIS A 68 30.68 25.62 -1.58
N VAL A 69 30.37 26.86 -1.19
CA VAL A 69 29.05 27.21 -0.71
C VAL A 69 28.01 26.92 -1.80
N ALA A 70 28.31 27.26 -3.06
CA ALA A 70 27.44 26.94 -4.19
C ALA A 70 27.29 25.42 -4.41
N PHE A 71 28.39 24.67 -4.46
CA PHE A 71 28.35 23.22 -4.68
C PHE A 71 27.59 22.47 -3.58
N THR A 72 27.82 22.84 -2.32
CA THR A 72 27.13 22.24 -1.17
C THR A 72 25.64 22.58 -1.17
N ALA A 73 25.28 23.81 -1.51
CA ALA A 73 23.88 24.22 -1.64
C ALA A 73 23.14 23.42 -2.75
N VAL A 74 23.78 23.21 -3.91
CA VAL A 74 23.21 22.42 -5.00
C VAL A 74 23.00 20.97 -4.59
N ASN A 75 23.98 20.33 -3.95
CA ASN A 75 23.84 18.94 -3.47
C ASN A 75 22.73 18.80 -2.42
N LEU A 76 22.61 19.76 -1.51
CA LEU A 76 21.53 19.79 -0.53
C LEU A 76 20.17 19.93 -1.20
N ALA A 77 20.05 20.81 -2.21
CA ALA A 77 18.80 20.98 -2.96
C ALA A 77 18.40 19.70 -3.71
N VAL A 78 19.36 19.00 -4.33
CA VAL A 78 19.12 17.70 -4.99
C VAL A 78 18.67 16.64 -3.98
N LEU A 79 19.30 16.58 -2.79
CA LEU A 79 18.89 15.66 -1.73
C LEU A 79 17.44 15.93 -1.30
N LEU A 80 17.09 17.18 -1.03
CA LEU A 80 15.74 17.56 -0.62
C LEU A 80 14.71 17.23 -1.71
N PHE A 81 15.05 17.52 -2.97
CA PHE A 81 14.22 17.15 -4.11
C PHE A 81 14.00 15.63 -4.18
N LEU A 82 15.06 14.82 -4.04
CA LEU A 82 14.95 13.36 -4.08
C LEU A 82 14.19 12.80 -2.87
N LEU A 83 14.35 13.38 -1.67
CA LEU A 83 13.57 12.98 -0.50
C LEU A 83 12.08 13.26 -0.71
N VAL A 84 11.73 14.42 -1.27
CA VAL A 84 10.33 14.73 -1.63
C VAL A 84 9.83 13.78 -2.72
N PHE A 85 10.59 13.58 -3.79
CA PHE A 85 10.23 12.69 -4.90
C PHE A 85 10.06 11.23 -4.47
N LEU A 86 10.91 10.73 -3.57
CA LEU A 86 10.82 9.38 -3.00
C LEU A 86 9.83 9.26 -1.83
N SER A 87 9.34 10.38 -1.30
CA SER A 87 8.22 10.44 -0.36
C SER A 87 6.87 10.50 -1.08
N ASP A 88 6.89 10.87 -2.36
CA ASP A 88 5.70 10.92 -3.18
C ASP A 88 5.23 9.49 -3.51
N GLU A 89 4.33 8.99 -2.66
CA GLU A 89 3.66 7.70 -2.81
C GLU A 89 2.87 7.61 -4.13
N SER A 90 2.57 8.75 -4.77
CA SER A 90 1.85 8.80 -6.05
C SER A 90 2.70 8.44 -7.28
N LEU A 91 4.04 8.50 -7.17
CA LEU A 91 4.98 8.18 -8.25
C LEU A 91 5.65 6.82 -8.10
N ALA A 92 5.32 6.07 -7.05
CA ALA A 92 5.62 4.64 -7.00
C ALA A 92 4.94 4.00 -8.21
N VAL A 93 5.73 3.71 -9.26
CA VAL A 93 5.31 2.91 -10.40
C VAL A 93 4.61 1.71 -9.78
N PRO A 94 3.28 1.59 -9.91
CA PRO A 94 2.62 0.38 -9.51
C PRO A 94 3.34 -0.67 -10.35
N LEU A 95 3.92 -1.69 -9.73
CA LEU A 95 4.07 -2.94 -10.45
C LEU A 95 2.64 -3.23 -10.89
N LYS A 96 2.39 -2.88 -12.14
CA LYS A 96 1.10 -2.98 -12.80
C LYS A 96 0.95 -4.46 -13.07
N THR A 97 0.78 -5.24 -12.01
CA THR A 97 -0.21 -6.30 -12.06
C THR A 97 -1.48 -5.54 -12.33
N LYS A 98 -1.76 -5.39 -13.62
CA LYS A 98 -3.06 -5.10 -14.17
C LYS A 98 -3.93 -6.26 -13.70
N GLN A 99 -4.30 -6.30 -12.41
CA GLN A 99 -5.60 -6.78 -12.00
C GLN A 99 -6.55 -5.78 -12.64
N ALA A 100 -6.74 -5.98 -13.95
CA ALA A 100 -7.78 -5.35 -14.70
C ALA A 100 -9.01 -5.50 -13.84
N LEU A 101 -9.58 -4.36 -13.47
CA LEU A 101 -10.93 -4.17 -12.95
C LEU A 101 -11.59 -5.52 -12.70
N VAL A 102 -11.74 -5.87 -11.42
CA VAL A 102 -12.51 -7.02 -10.94
C VAL A 102 -13.94 -6.85 -11.45
N ARG A 103 -14.11 -7.15 -12.73
CA ARG A 103 -15.37 -7.40 -13.36
C ARG A 103 -15.38 -8.92 -13.40
N PRO A 104 -16.29 -9.57 -12.65
CA PRO A 104 -16.61 -10.95 -12.95
C PRO A 104 -16.73 -11.06 -14.47
N LEU A 105 -15.97 -11.96 -15.07
CA LEU A 105 -16.17 -12.30 -16.48
C LEU A 105 -17.67 -12.51 -16.69
N PRO A 106 -18.25 -12.04 -17.81
CA PRO A 106 -19.67 -12.22 -18.06
C PRO A 106 -20.02 -13.68 -17.79
N SER A 107 -20.87 -13.90 -16.80
CA SER A 107 -21.31 -15.24 -16.41
C SER A 107 -21.89 -15.87 -17.67
N THR A 108 -21.16 -16.82 -18.26
CA THR A 108 -21.71 -17.66 -19.32
C THR A 108 -22.98 -18.25 -18.75
N SER A 109 -24.10 -17.82 -19.33
CA SER A 109 -25.49 -18.22 -19.08
C SER A 109 -25.62 -19.40 -18.13
N LEU A 110 -26.24 -19.19 -16.96
CA LEU A 110 -26.56 -20.23 -15.98
C LEU A 110 -27.36 -21.38 -16.63
N PRO A 111 -26.89 -22.64 -16.53
CA PRO A 111 -27.80 -23.74 -16.27
C PRO A 111 -27.30 -24.54 -15.07
N GLU A 112 -28.24 -24.83 -14.15
CA GLU A 112 -28.06 -25.66 -12.94
C GLU A 112 -27.05 -25.11 -11.92
N THR A 113 -27.59 -24.66 -10.77
CA THR A 113 -26.84 -24.30 -9.58
C THR A 113 -26.07 -25.53 -9.08
N ASP A 114 -24.82 -25.67 -9.51
CA ASP A 114 -23.89 -26.68 -9.00
C ASP A 114 -23.93 -26.64 -7.46
N PRO A 115 -24.20 -27.76 -6.77
CA PRO A 115 -24.26 -27.81 -5.31
C PRO A 115 -22.99 -27.25 -4.64
N ALA A 116 -21.83 -27.33 -5.30
CA ALA A 116 -20.61 -26.71 -4.80
C ALA A 116 -20.68 -25.17 -4.77
N THR A 117 -21.33 -24.54 -5.75
CA THR A 117 -21.50 -23.08 -5.80
C THR A 117 -22.48 -22.62 -4.73
N ALA A 118 -23.60 -23.34 -4.56
CA ALA A 118 -24.56 -23.06 -3.49
C ALA A 118 -23.92 -23.16 -2.10
N LYS A 119 -23.17 -24.23 -1.83
CA LYS A 119 -22.45 -24.41 -0.55
C LYS A 119 -21.40 -23.32 -0.31
N LEU A 120 -20.70 -22.87 -1.36
CA LEU A 120 -19.75 -21.77 -1.23
C LEU A 120 -20.45 -20.47 -0.82
N LEU A 121 -21.55 -20.12 -1.49
CA LEU A 121 -22.33 -18.93 -1.16
C LEU A 121 -22.88 -19.00 0.27
N GLU A 122 -23.38 -20.17 0.69
CA GLU A 122 -23.82 -20.40 2.07
C GLU A 122 -22.71 -20.12 3.09
N LEU A 123 -21.50 -20.65 2.87
CA LEU A 123 -20.36 -20.42 3.77
C LEU A 123 -19.91 -18.95 3.82
N LEU A 124 -20.10 -18.18 2.74
CA LEU A 124 -19.74 -16.77 2.67
C LEU A 124 -20.81 -15.88 3.31
N GLU A 125 -22.07 -16.10 2.96
CA GLU A 125 -23.18 -15.24 3.37
C GLU A 125 -23.65 -15.52 4.78
N HIS A 126 -23.78 -16.81 5.15
CA HIS A 126 -24.25 -17.22 6.48
C HIS A 126 -23.08 -17.56 7.39
N GLY A 127 -22.09 -18.29 6.87
CA GLY A 127 -20.92 -18.70 7.64
C GLY A 127 -19.88 -17.60 7.85
N HIS A 128 -19.94 -16.51 7.08
CA HIS A 128 -18.95 -15.44 7.06
C HIS A 128 -17.50 -15.92 7.06
N ILE A 129 -17.22 -17.04 6.38
CA ILE A 129 -15.90 -17.68 6.44
C ILE A 129 -14.79 -16.75 5.95
N HIS A 130 -15.12 -15.82 5.05
CA HIS A 130 -14.21 -14.78 4.56
C HIS A 130 -13.66 -13.88 5.67
N ARG A 131 -14.36 -13.73 6.80
CA ARG A 131 -13.91 -12.93 7.95
C ARG A 131 -12.79 -13.60 8.75
N ARG A 132 -12.50 -14.89 8.52
CA ARG A 132 -11.41 -15.57 9.22
C ARG A 132 -10.06 -14.96 8.84
N PRO A 133 -9.25 -14.51 9.82
CA PRO A 133 -7.88 -14.07 9.55
C PRO A 133 -7.08 -15.20 8.91
N SER A 134 -6.21 -14.86 7.96
CA SER A 134 -5.33 -15.82 7.27
C SER A 134 -6.01 -16.99 6.56
N LEU A 135 -7.31 -16.89 6.24
CA LEU A 135 -8.03 -17.92 5.48
C LEU A 135 -7.26 -18.31 4.21
N THR A 136 -6.93 -19.58 4.09
CA THR A 136 -6.24 -20.16 2.93
C THR A 136 -7.20 -20.88 1.99
N LEU A 137 -6.77 -21.10 0.75
CA LEU A 137 -7.54 -21.90 -0.22
C LEU A 137 -7.80 -23.31 0.31
N LYS A 138 -6.80 -23.92 0.97
CA LYS A 138 -6.89 -25.24 1.58
C LYS A 138 -7.99 -25.30 2.64
N GLU A 139 -7.99 -24.36 3.58
CA GLU A 139 -8.98 -24.31 4.64
C GLU A 139 -10.41 -24.14 4.11
N LEU A 140 -10.58 -23.32 3.06
CA LEU A 140 -11.89 -23.17 2.41
C LEU A 140 -12.29 -24.46 1.66
N ALA A 141 -11.34 -25.10 0.99
CA ALA A 141 -11.58 -26.36 0.29
C ALA A 141 -11.98 -27.48 1.27
N ASP A 142 -11.30 -27.58 2.41
CA ASP A 142 -11.60 -28.52 3.49
C ASP A 142 -13.00 -28.26 4.08
N ALA A 143 -13.36 -27.00 4.33
CA ALA A 143 -14.71 -26.62 4.79
C ALA A 143 -15.79 -26.97 3.75
N MET A 144 -15.45 -26.87 2.46
CA MET A 144 -16.33 -27.28 1.37
C MET A 144 -16.37 -28.80 1.14
N GLN A 145 -15.45 -29.57 1.75
CA GLN A 145 -15.21 -30.99 1.45
C GLN A 145 -14.89 -31.21 -0.03
N LEU A 146 -14.07 -30.32 -0.61
CA LEU A 146 -13.62 -30.38 -2.00
C LEU A 146 -12.10 -30.38 -2.09
N PRO A 147 -11.51 -31.03 -3.10
CA PRO A 147 -10.10 -30.82 -3.43
C PRO A 147 -9.82 -29.37 -3.83
N GLU A 148 -8.67 -28.82 -3.41
CA GLU A 148 -8.26 -27.43 -3.70
C GLU A 148 -8.34 -27.06 -5.18
N TYR A 149 -7.97 -27.99 -6.08
CA TYR A 149 -8.00 -27.74 -7.52
C TYR A 149 -9.43 -27.51 -8.04
N ARG A 150 -10.45 -28.17 -7.46
CA ARG A 150 -11.86 -27.97 -7.83
C ARG A 150 -12.36 -26.62 -7.37
N LEU A 151 -12.01 -26.22 -6.14
CA LEU A 151 -12.34 -24.90 -5.63
C LEU A 151 -11.69 -23.79 -6.46
N ARG A 152 -10.41 -23.94 -6.81
CA ARG A 152 -9.73 -22.99 -7.70
C ARG A 152 -10.42 -22.89 -9.07
N LYS A 153 -10.80 -24.03 -9.66
CA LYS A 153 -11.53 -24.09 -10.92
C LYS A 153 -12.88 -23.38 -10.82
N LEU A 154 -13.63 -23.61 -9.74
CA LEU A 154 -14.91 -22.94 -9.48
C LEU A 154 -14.73 -21.42 -9.37
N ILE A 155 -13.74 -20.96 -8.59
CA ILE A 155 -13.44 -19.52 -8.44
C ILE A 155 -13.08 -18.87 -9.79
N HIS A 156 -12.31 -19.57 -10.62
CA HIS A 156 -11.85 -19.05 -11.89
C HIS A 156 -12.94 -19.08 -12.98
N GLU A 157 -13.52 -20.25 -13.23
CA GLU A 157 -14.41 -20.46 -14.38
C GLU A 157 -15.85 -20.04 -14.10
N ARG A 158 -16.34 -20.22 -12.86
CA ARG A 158 -17.73 -19.89 -12.50
C ARG A 158 -17.86 -18.49 -11.95
N LEU A 159 -16.97 -18.12 -11.03
CA LEU A 159 -17.03 -16.81 -10.38
C LEU A 159 -16.21 -15.73 -11.10
N GLY A 160 -15.37 -16.12 -12.07
CA GLY A 160 -14.62 -15.18 -12.91
C GLY A 160 -13.43 -14.49 -12.22
N TYR A 161 -12.99 -14.99 -11.06
CA TYR A 161 -11.84 -14.42 -10.36
C TYR A 161 -10.52 -15.06 -10.80
N GLN A 162 -9.50 -14.25 -11.04
CA GLN A 162 -8.19 -14.73 -11.50
C GLN A 162 -7.49 -15.64 -10.49
N ASN A 163 -7.72 -15.43 -9.19
CA ASN A 163 -7.12 -16.23 -8.12
C ASN A 163 -7.94 -16.12 -6.82
N PHE A 164 -7.65 -17.00 -5.86
CA PHE A 164 -8.32 -17.05 -4.55
C PHE A 164 -8.17 -15.76 -3.73
N ASN A 165 -7.01 -15.11 -3.78
CA ASN A 165 -6.80 -13.87 -3.04
C ASN A 165 -7.68 -12.74 -3.58
N ALA A 166 -7.80 -12.60 -4.90
CA ALA A 166 -8.67 -11.60 -5.53
C ALA A 166 -10.14 -11.84 -5.15
N PHE A 167 -10.58 -13.10 -5.19
CA PHE A 167 -11.89 -13.52 -4.69
C PHE A 167 -12.10 -13.12 -3.22
N LEU A 168 -11.18 -13.48 -2.33
CA LEU A 168 -11.31 -13.20 -0.90
C LEU A 168 -11.30 -11.70 -0.61
N HIS A 169 -10.43 -10.94 -1.28
CA HIS A 169 -10.37 -9.49 -1.16
C HIS A 169 -11.70 -8.84 -1.54
N ASP A 170 -12.30 -9.23 -2.66
CA ASP A 170 -13.58 -8.68 -3.12
C ASP A 170 -14.70 -8.89 -2.09
N TYR A 171 -14.87 -10.12 -1.60
CA TYR A 171 -15.88 -10.43 -0.57
C TYR A 171 -15.65 -9.66 0.74
N ARG A 172 -14.40 -9.52 1.19
CA ARG A 172 -14.08 -8.75 2.40
C ARG A 172 -14.34 -7.24 2.22
N ILE A 173 -14.04 -6.68 1.05
CA ILE A 173 -14.30 -5.26 0.78
C ILE A 173 -15.80 -5.00 0.66
N ARG A 174 -16.58 -5.89 0.03
CA ARG A 174 -18.05 -5.80 0.03
C ARG A 174 -18.60 -5.74 1.46
N ASP A 175 -18.11 -6.62 2.31
CA ASP A 175 -18.52 -6.67 3.71
C ASP A 175 -18.14 -5.41 4.48
N ALA A 176 -16.92 -4.90 4.25
CA ALA A 176 -16.47 -3.64 4.83
C ALA A 176 -17.31 -2.45 4.35
N CYS A 177 -17.67 -2.40 3.07
CA CYS A 177 -18.57 -1.38 2.53
C CYS A 177 -19.93 -1.42 3.23
N ARG A 178 -20.53 -2.60 3.44
CA ARG A 178 -21.78 -2.73 4.20
C ARG A 178 -21.63 -2.16 5.61
N GLN A 179 -20.57 -2.53 6.33
CA GLN A 179 -20.33 -2.01 7.68
C GLN A 179 -20.05 -0.50 7.70
N LEU A 180 -19.30 0.04 6.74
CA LEU A 180 -19.01 1.48 6.65
C LEU A 180 -20.26 2.32 6.36
N ARG A 181 -21.31 1.71 5.79
CA ARG A 181 -22.58 2.37 5.49
C ARG A 181 -23.65 2.16 6.55
N ASP A 182 -23.44 1.22 7.48
CA ASP A 182 -24.37 0.96 8.56
C ASP A 182 -24.36 2.13 9.56
N PRO A 183 -25.50 2.82 9.76
CA PRO A 183 -25.60 3.91 10.72
C PRO A 183 -25.16 3.51 12.13
N ALA A 184 -25.39 2.25 12.55
CA ALA A 184 -24.96 1.74 13.85
C ALA A 184 -23.42 1.67 13.98
N MET A 185 -22.71 1.54 12.86
CA MET A 185 -21.25 1.40 12.80
C MET A 185 -20.53 2.73 12.57
N THR A 186 -21.25 3.86 12.47
CA THR A 186 -20.68 5.18 12.15
C THR A 186 -19.49 5.57 13.05
N ARG A 187 -19.59 5.24 14.35
CA ARG A 187 -18.57 5.54 15.37
C ARG A 187 -17.49 4.47 15.49
N VAL A 188 -17.63 3.33 14.82
CA VAL A 188 -16.65 2.24 14.88
C VAL A 188 -15.40 2.64 14.07
N PRO A 189 -14.18 2.51 14.65
CA PRO A 189 -12.96 2.82 13.92
C PRO A 189 -12.81 1.99 12.64
N ILE A 190 -12.25 2.58 11.59
CA ILE A 190 -12.01 1.87 10.32
C ILE A 190 -11.09 0.67 10.53
N LEU A 191 -10.12 0.77 11.43
CA LEU A 191 -9.27 -0.36 11.83
C LEU A 191 -10.11 -1.52 12.37
N THR A 192 -11.08 -1.26 13.24
CA THR A 192 -11.96 -2.30 13.79
C THR A 192 -12.78 -2.97 12.68
N ILE A 193 -13.31 -2.20 11.73
CA ILE A 193 -14.03 -2.75 10.57
C ILE A 193 -13.09 -3.63 9.72
N ALA A 194 -11.88 -3.15 9.45
CA ALA A 194 -10.88 -3.92 8.70
C ALA A 194 -10.56 -5.26 9.39
N LEU A 195 -10.31 -5.26 10.69
CA LEU A 195 -10.03 -6.47 11.45
C LEU A 195 -11.25 -7.42 11.48
N SER A 196 -12.47 -6.87 11.64
CA SER A 196 -13.71 -7.67 11.66
C SER A 196 -13.99 -8.37 10.32
N THR A 197 -13.47 -7.82 9.22
CA THR A 197 -13.61 -8.39 7.87
C THR A 197 -12.47 -9.36 7.53
N GLY A 198 -11.58 -9.66 8.47
CA GLY A 198 -10.52 -10.66 8.31
C GLY A 198 -9.18 -10.12 7.77
N TYR A 199 -9.04 -8.80 7.64
CA TYR A 199 -7.73 -8.20 7.39
C TYR A 199 -6.86 -8.25 8.66
N GLN A 200 -5.56 -8.47 8.48
CA GLN A 200 -4.61 -8.50 9.60
C GLN A 200 -3.94 -7.14 9.86
N SER A 201 -4.07 -6.18 8.95
CA SER A 201 -3.51 -4.85 9.10
C SER A 201 -4.31 -3.79 8.35
N ILE A 202 -4.30 -2.57 8.88
CA ILE A 202 -4.97 -1.41 8.26
C ILE A 202 -4.35 -1.04 6.91
N ASN A 203 -3.04 -1.21 6.73
CA ASN A 203 -2.36 -0.86 5.48
C ASN A 203 -2.82 -1.75 4.32
N THR A 204 -2.91 -3.07 4.54
CA THR A 204 -3.40 -4.01 3.52
C THR A 204 -4.85 -3.73 3.17
N PHE A 205 -5.67 -3.45 4.18
CA PHE A 205 -7.07 -3.06 3.97
C PHE A 205 -7.20 -1.76 3.17
N ASN A 206 -6.53 -0.68 3.59
CA ASN A 206 -6.63 0.62 2.94
C ASN A 206 -6.19 0.59 1.48
N ARG A 207 -5.15 -0.20 1.16
CA ARG A 207 -4.69 -0.40 -0.21
C ARG A 207 -5.74 -1.16 -1.03
N GLY A 208 -6.17 -2.33 -0.58
CA GLY A 208 -7.17 -3.13 -1.30
C GLY A 208 -8.52 -2.42 -1.45
N PHE A 209 -8.94 -1.65 -0.44
CA PHE A 209 -10.16 -0.85 -0.50
C PHE A 209 -10.07 0.22 -1.58
N ARG A 210 -8.94 0.95 -1.66
CA ARG A 210 -8.72 1.96 -2.72
C ARG A 210 -8.62 1.32 -4.10
N GLU A 211 -7.97 0.17 -4.22
CA GLU A 211 -7.84 -0.55 -5.50
C GLU A 211 -9.21 -0.93 -6.07
N ILE A 212 -10.14 -1.38 -5.23
CA ILE A 212 -11.49 -1.76 -5.66
C ILE A 212 -12.39 -0.54 -5.79
N MET A 213 -12.49 0.29 -4.74
CA MET A 213 -13.48 1.37 -4.66
C MET A 213 -13.03 2.70 -5.28
N GLY A 214 -11.75 2.83 -5.66
CA GLY A 214 -11.17 4.06 -6.19
C GLY A 214 -11.00 5.20 -5.18
N MET A 215 -11.30 4.97 -3.90
CA MET A 215 -11.26 6.00 -2.85
C MET A 215 -10.96 5.39 -1.48
N PRO A 216 -10.47 6.19 -0.50
CA PRO A 216 -10.23 5.68 0.85
C PRO A 216 -11.52 5.32 1.60
N PRO A 217 -11.46 4.38 2.55
CA PRO A 217 -12.61 3.96 3.35
C PRO A 217 -13.22 5.10 4.18
N SER A 218 -12.41 6.06 4.63
CA SER A 218 -12.88 7.26 5.33
C SER A 218 -13.75 8.15 4.43
N ALA A 219 -13.31 8.38 3.19
CA ALA A 219 -14.11 9.12 2.21
C ALA A 219 -15.40 8.37 1.86
N TYR A 220 -15.31 7.04 1.68
CA TYR A 220 -16.48 6.21 1.38
C TYR A 220 -17.53 6.25 2.50
N ARG A 221 -17.11 6.26 3.77
CA ARG A 221 -18.01 6.43 4.93
C ARG A 221 -18.74 7.77 4.88
N SER A 222 -18.02 8.84 4.54
CA SER A 222 -18.57 10.21 4.51
C SER A 222 -19.46 10.51 3.29
N LEU A 223 -19.56 9.60 2.31
CA LEU A 223 -20.46 9.78 1.18
C LEU A 223 -21.93 9.87 1.62
N GLY A 224 -22.74 10.64 0.91
CA GLY A 224 -24.21 10.55 1.03
C GLY A 224 -24.70 9.15 0.64
N GLY A 225 -25.78 8.66 1.26
CA GLY A 225 -26.29 7.29 1.08
C GLY A 225 -26.56 6.90 -0.38
N GLU A 226 -26.98 7.86 -1.20
CA GLU A 226 -27.32 7.63 -2.61
C GLU A 226 -26.06 7.46 -3.49
N LYS A 227 -25.08 8.36 -3.39
CA LYS A 227 -23.80 8.26 -4.13
C LYS A 227 -23.01 7.00 -3.77
N ALA A 228 -23.02 6.60 -2.50
CA ALA A 228 -22.34 5.37 -2.08
C ALA A 228 -23.00 4.11 -2.66
N ARG A 229 -24.33 4.05 -2.71
CA ARG A 229 -25.08 2.94 -3.33
C ARG A 229 -24.83 2.86 -4.84
N GLU A 230 -24.82 4.01 -5.52
CA GLU A 230 -24.52 4.08 -6.96
C GLU A 230 -23.11 3.58 -7.28
N LEU A 231 -22.10 4.04 -6.53
CA LEU A 231 -20.71 3.60 -6.67
C LEU A 231 -20.56 2.10 -6.38
N SER A 232 -21.19 1.62 -5.31
CA SER A 232 -21.10 0.21 -4.93
C SER A 232 -21.80 -0.68 -5.94
N GLY A 233 -22.97 -0.29 -6.46
CA GLY A 233 -23.66 -1.06 -7.50
C GLY A 233 -22.93 -1.10 -8.83
N LYS A 234 -22.13 -0.07 -9.15
CA LYS A 234 -21.29 -0.03 -10.37
C LYS A 234 -19.99 -0.82 -10.23
N ILE A 235 -19.39 -0.85 -9.05
CA ILE A 235 -18.05 -1.41 -8.80
C ILE A 235 -18.13 -2.85 -8.27
N LEU A 236 -19.12 -3.14 -7.43
CA LEU A 236 -19.35 -4.43 -6.79
C LEU A 236 -20.72 -4.94 -7.25
N PRO A 237 -20.83 -5.53 -8.46
CA PRO A 237 -22.09 -6.12 -8.91
C PRO A 237 -22.53 -7.14 -7.86
N GLN A 238 -23.80 -7.08 -7.46
CA GLN A 238 -24.39 -7.98 -6.47
C GLN A 238 -23.96 -9.42 -6.77
N SER A 239 -23.55 -10.15 -5.73
CA SER A 239 -23.35 -11.58 -5.89
C SER A 239 -24.65 -12.19 -6.43
N PRO A 240 -24.57 -13.13 -7.39
CA PRO A 240 -25.76 -13.77 -7.96
C PRO A 240 -26.60 -14.49 -6.90
#